data_AF-A0AAV4T9X7-F1
#
_entry.id   AF-A0AAV4T9X7-F1
#
_cell.length_a   1.000
_cell.length_b   1.000
_cell.length_c   1.000
_cell.angle_alpha   90.00
_cell.angle_beta   90.00
_cell.angle_gamma   90.00
#
_symmetry.space_group_name_H-M   'P 1'
#
loop_
_entity.id
_entity.type
_entity.pdbx_description
1 polymer ?
#
loop_
_entity_poly.entity_id
_entity_poly.type
_entity_poly.pdbx_seq_one_letter_code
_entity_poly.pdbx_strand_id
1 'polypeptide(L)'
;MNRVERIRAREIPSDLTEASNSRRKYTLPKLQFRQFGDDLKDWLESWSQFQHIDKDEEIPPEAKFQYLIQATIVGSRAREVVESFSPTRANYK
;
A
#
# COMPACT_ATOMS: atom_id res chain seq x y z
N MET A 1 -28.89 15.74 -72.20
CA MET A 1 -27.80 15.19 -71.36
C MET A 1 -28.23 15.29 -69.90
N ASN A 2 -28.57 14.17 -69.27
CA ASN A 2 -28.92 14.09 -67.85
C ASN A 2 -27.68 14.30 -66.98
N ARG A 3 -27.72 15.25 -66.03
CA ARG A 3 -26.71 15.35 -64.97
C ARG A 3 -27.37 14.99 -63.65
N VAL A 4 -27.13 13.73 -63.28
CA VAL A 4 -27.53 13.02 -62.07
C VAL A 4 -27.49 13.88 -60.79
N GLU A 5 -28.59 13.84 -60.04
CA GLU A 5 -28.70 14.40 -58.69
C GLU A 5 -27.71 13.68 -57.75
N ARG A 6 -26.84 14.45 -57.09
CA ARG A 6 -25.96 13.93 -56.04
C ARG A 6 -26.76 13.82 -54.75
N ILE A 7 -27.03 12.59 -54.33
CA ILE A 7 -27.53 12.25 -53.01
C ILE A 7 -26.57 12.82 -51.96
N ARG A 8 -27.05 13.73 -51.12
CA ARG A 8 -26.31 14.27 -49.97
C ARG A 8 -26.23 13.16 -48.92
N ALA A 9 -25.05 12.59 -48.72
CA ALA A 9 -24.82 11.64 -47.64
C ALA A 9 -25.20 12.32 -46.31
N ARG A 10 -26.06 11.67 -45.52
CA ARG A 10 -26.37 12.09 -44.15
C ARG A 10 -25.06 12.07 -43.36
N GLU A 11 -24.58 13.24 -42.96
CA GLU A 11 -23.48 13.35 -41.99
C GLU A 11 -23.95 12.68 -40.70
N ILE A 12 -23.28 11.58 -40.35
CA ILE A 12 -23.47 10.92 -39.06
C ILE A 12 -22.98 11.93 -38.01
N PRO A 13 -23.82 12.32 -37.03
CA PRO A 13 -23.39 13.21 -35.96
C PRO A 13 -22.14 12.63 -35.28
N SER A 14 -21.07 13.42 -35.22
CA SER A 14 -19.75 13.06 -34.66
C SER A 14 -19.76 12.75 -33.16
N ASP A 15 -20.94 12.75 -32.53
CA ASP A 15 -21.13 12.74 -31.08
C ASP A 15 -21.37 11.34 -30.49
N LEU A 16 -21.28 10.28 -31.31
CA LEU A 16 -21.45 8.89 -30.85
C LEU A 16 -20.13 8.09 -30.74
N THR A 17 -18.99 8.75 -30.85
CA THR A 17 -17.66 8.09 -30.83
C THR A 17 -16.69 8.62 -29.78
N GLU A 18 -17.20 9.04 -28.62
CA GLU A 18 -16.35 9.16 -27.41
C GLU A 18 -16.85 8.22 -26.32
N ALA A 19 -16.69 6.91 -26.56
CA ALA A 19 -16.47 6.00 -25.43
C ALA A 19 -15.14 6.42 -24.79
N SER A 20 -15.22 7.32 -23.80
CA SER A 20 -14.05 7.89 -23.14
C SER A 20 -13.14 6.77 -22.66
N ASN A 21 -11.99 6.63 -23.31
CA ASN A 21 -10.93 5.69 -22.91
C ASN A 21 -10.18 6.26 -21.69
N SER A 22 -10.92 6.69 -20.68
CA SER A 22 -10.38 7.11 -19.40
C SER A 22 -9.89 5.86 -18.68
N ARG A 23 -8.60 5.53 -18.85
CA ARG A 23 -7.94 4.52 -18.04
C ARG A 23 -8.18 4.90 -16.58
N ARG A 24 -9.06 4.17 -15.90
CA ARG A 24 -9.32 4.39 -14.48
C ARG A 24 -8.00 4.23 -13.74
N LYS A 25 -7.48 5.32 -13.18
CA LYS A 25 -6.31 5.30 -12.32
C LYS A 25 -6.76 4.77 -10.97
N TYR A 26 -6.62 3.46 -10.78
CA TYR A 26 -6.80 2.86 -9.47
C TYR A 26 -5.54 3.13 -8.65
N THR A 27 -5.71 3.78 -7.49
CA THR A 27 -4.65 3.83 -6.48
C THR A 27 -4.87 2.64 -5.57
N LEU A 28 -3.90 1.71 -5.53
CA LEU A 28 -3.97 0.58 -4.61
C LEU A 28 -3.61 1.06 -3.20
N PRO A 29 -4.24 0.51 -2.15
CA PRO A 29 -3.80 0.75 -0.78
C PRO A 29 -2.33 0.39 -0.63
N LYS A 30 -1.58 1.21 0.12
CA LYS A 30 -0.23 0.85 0.51
C LYS A 30 -0.33 -0.33 1.48
N LEU A 31 0.48 -1.36 1.26
CA LEU A 31 0.64 -2.43 2.24
C LEU A 31 1.16 -1.82 3.54
N GLN A 32 0.49 -2.12 4.65
CA GLN A 32 0.85 -1.64 5.98
C GLN A 32 0.96 -2.82 6.93
N PHE A 33 1.91 -2.75 7.85
CA PHE A 33 1.95 -3.68 8.97
C PHE A 33 0.73 -3.45 9.86
N ARG A 34 0.23 -4.54 10.44
CA ARG A 34 -0.60 -4.42 11.62
C ARG A 34 0.24 -3.73 12.70
N GLN A 35 -0.31 -2.66 13.26
CA GLN A 35 0.35 -1.91 14.33
C GLN A 35 -0.25 -2.28 15.68
N PHE A 36 0.56 -2.23 16.73
CA PHE A 36 0.12 -2.36 18.12
C PHE A 36 0.55 -1.15 18.94
N GLY A 37 -0.24 -0.84 19.97
CA GLY A 37 0.01 0.26 20.89
C GLY A 37 -0.05 -0.23 22.33
N ASP A 38 -1.00 0.28 23.10
CA ASP A 38 -1.05 0.05 24.55
C ASP A 38 -1.97 -1.12 24.96
N ASP A 39 -2.85 -1.61 24.06
CA ASP A 39 -3.73 -2.75 24.36
C ASP A 39 -3.02 -4.09 24.16
N LEU A 40 -2.86 -4.85 25.25
CA LEU A 40 -2.27 -6.19 25.25
C LEU A 40 -2.92 -7.17 24.27
N LYS A 41 -4.19 -7.00 23.92
CA LYS A 41 -4.86 -7.85 22.91
C LYS A 41 -4.22 -7.69 21.54
N ASP A 42 -3.86 -6.46 21.18
CA ASP A 42 -3.22 -6.14 19.89
C ASP A 42 -1.80 -6.69 19.80
N TRP A 43 -1.12 -6.85 20.94
CA TRP A 43 0.23 -7.39 21.01
C TRP A 43 0.26 -8.85 20.55
N LEU A 44 -0.66 -9.69 21.03
CA LEU A 44 -0.68 -11.11 20.66
C LEU A 44 -0.91 -11.31 19.16
N GLU A 45 -1.88 -10.59 18.61
CA GLU A 45 -2.18 -10.67 17.18
C GLU A 45 -1.04 -10.13 16.32
N SER A 46 -0.38 -9.06 16.75
CA SER A 46 0.77 -8.48 16.05
C SER A 46 2.00 -9.38 16.09
N TRP A 47 2.33 -9.98 17.24
CA TRP A 47 3.46 -10.91 17.35
C TRP A 47 3.26 -12.17 16.52
N SER A 48 2.02 -12.68 16.42
CA SER A 48 1.70 -13.84 15.57
C SER A 48 2.00 -13.57 14.09
N GLN A 49 1.86 -12.32 13.64
CA GLN A 49 2.24 -11.93 12.27
C GLN A 49 3.74 -11.66 12.17
N PHE A 50 4.29 -10.89 13.13
CA PHE A 50 5.68 -10.46 13.14
C PHE A 50 6.69 -11.61 13.29
N GLN A 51 6.29 -12.74 13.88
CA GLN A 51 7.17 -13.90 14.07
C GLN A 51 7.83 -14.40 12.78
N HIS A 52 7.20 -14.21 11.62
CA HIS A 52 7.77 -14.62 10.34
C HIS A 52 8.98 -13.76 10.00
N ILE A 53 8.90 -12.46 10.22
CA ILE A 53 10.02 -11.52 10.06
C ILE A 53 11.11 -11.81 11.08
N ASP A 54 10.73 -12.06 12.33
CA ASP A 54 11.69 -12.35 13.39
C ASP A 54 12.50 -13.62 13.12
N LYS A 55 11.86 -14.67 12.59
CA LYS A 55 12.50 -15.97 12.30
C LYS A 55 13.19 -16.04 10.94
N ASP A 56 12.97 -15.08 10.05
CA ASP A 56 13.58 -15.07 8.73
C ASP A 56 15.09 -14.73 8.84
N GLU A 57 15.95 -15.69 8.54
CA GLU A 57 17.42 -15.51 8.63
C GLU A 57 17.98 -14.64 7.51
N GLU A 58 17.25 -14.45 6.40
CA GLU A 58 17.68 -13.63 5.28
C GLU A 58 17.48 -12.13 5.55
N ILE A 59 16.58 -11.77 6.48
CA ILE A 59 16.36 -10.38 6.88
C ILE A 59 17.44 -9.96 7.90
N PRO A 60 18.22 -8.91 7.64
CA PRO A 60 19.20 -8.41 8.60
C PRO A 60 18.54 -7.94 9.90
N PRO A 61 19.14 -8.17 11.08
CA PRO A 61 18.59 -7.71 12.36
C PRO A 61 18.24 -6.21 12.41
N GLU A 62 19.06 -5.37 11.76
CA GLU A 62 18.81 -3.94 11.63
C GLU A 62 17.49 -3.65 10.89
N ALA A 63 17.20 -4.40 9.82
CA ALA A 63 15.95 -4.27 9.08
C ALA A 63 14.76 -4.79 9.89
N LYS A 64 14.93 -5.90 10.63
CA LYS A 64 13.89 -6.40 11.55
C LYS A 64 13.55 -5.37 12.63
N PHE A 65 14.56 -4.69 13.18
CA PHE A 65 14.34 -3.61 14.14
C PHE A 65 13.53 -2.46 13.51
N GLN A 66 13.84 -2.07 12.27
CA GLN A 66 13.06 -1.06 11.55
C GLN A 66 11.60 -1.50 11.32
N TYR A 67 11.37 -2.78 11.03
CA TYR A 67 10.01 -3.32 10.95
C TYR A 67 9.30 -3.32 12.30
N LEU A 68 10.00 -3.62 13.39
CA LEU A 68 9.44 -3.55 14.74
C LEU A 68 9.01 -2.12 15.10
N ILE A 69 9.83 -1.12 14.74
CA ILE A 69 9.46 0.29 14.83
C ILE A 69 8.15 0.52 14.04
N GLN A 70 8.08 0.13 12.76
CA GLN A 70 6.87 0.33 11.94
C GLN A 70 5.62 -0.38 12.46
N ALA A 71 5.79 -1.50 13.17
CA ALA A 71 4.72 -2.27 13.79
C ALA A 71 4.19 -1.64 15.09
N THR A 72 4.75 -0.53 15.56
CA THR A 72 4.22 0.19 16.74
C THR A 72 3.47 1.46 16.34
N ILE A 73 2.38 1.77 17.06
CA ILE A 73 1.61 3.00 16.88
C ILE A 73 2.43 4.19 17.40
N VAL A 74 2.62 5.21 16.55
CA VAL A 74 3.34 6.43 16.93
C VAL A 74 2.67 7.11 18.14
N GLY A 75 3.44 7.42 19.18
CA GLY A 75 2.96 8.02 20.42
C GLY A 75 2.42 7.04 21.47
N SER A 76 2.43 5.73 21.18
CA SER A 76 2.11 4.70 22.19
C SER A 76 3.30 4.42 23.11
N ARG A 77 3.03 3.80 24.27
CA ARG A 77 4.09 3.33 25.18
C ARG A 77 4.96 2.26 24.51
N ALA A 78 4.36 1.41 23.67
CA ALA A 78 5.09 0.42 22.89
C ALA A 78 6.15 1.09 22.00
N ARG A 79 5.76 2.15 21.29
CA ARG A 79 6.64 2.93 20.43
C ARG A 79 7.78 3.56 21.22
N GLU A 80 7.49 4.18 22.35
CA GLU A 80 8.51 4.78 23.22
C GLU A 80 9.58 3.77 23.66
N VAL A 81 9.16 2.57 24.03
CA VAL A 81 10.08 1.49 24.43
C VAL A 81 10.95 1.06 23.25
N VAL A 82 10.36 0.81 22.08
CA VAL A 82 11.12 0.38 20.90
C VAL A 82 12.10 1.47 20.44
N GLU A 83 11.67 2.73 20.40
CA GLU A 83 12.53 3.86 20.00
C GLU A 83 13.58 4.26 21.04
N SER A 84 13.46 3.78 22.29
CA SER A 84 14.49 4.00 23.32
C SER A 84 15.81 3.29 23.01
N PHE A 85 15.81 2.33 22.08
CA PHE A 85 16.99 1.64 21.59
C PHE A 85 17.30 2.06 20.16
N SER A 86 18.59 2.25 19.84
CA SER A 86 19.00 2.49 18.46
C SER A 86 18.78 1.25 17.59
N PRO A 87 18.34 1.38 16.33
CA PRO A 87 18.04 0.26 15.43
C PRO A 87 19.32 -0.39 14.89
N THR A 88 20.03 -1.08 15.78
CA THR A 88 21.30 -1.75 15.53
C THR A 88 21.15 -3.24 15.74
N ARG A 89 22.00 -4.06 15.09
CA ARG A 89 22.03 -5.51 15.31
C ARG A 89 22.19 -5.90 16.78
N ALA A 90 22.98 -5.12 17.54
CA ALA A 90 23.21 -5.39 18.96
C ALA A 90 21.93 -5.23 19.80
N ASN A 91 21.08 -4.25 19.47
CA ASN A 91 19.85 -3.98 20.20
C ASN A 91 18.65 -4.83 19.75
N TYR A 92 18.77 -5.55 18.64
CA TYR A 92 17.74 -6.48 18.17
C TYR A 92 17.84 -7.86 18.83
N LYS A 93 19.05 -8.24 19.28
CA LYS A 93 19.33 -9.57 19.83
C LYS A 93 19.22 -9.62 21.34
#